data_AF-A0AAW4W983-F1
#
_entry.id   AF-A0AAW4W983-F1
#
_cell.length_a   1.000
_cell.length_b   1.000
_cell.length_c   1.000
_cell.angle_alpha   90.00
_cell.angle_beta   90.00
_cell.angle_gamma   90.00
#
_symmetry.space_group_name_H-M   'P 1'
#
loop_
_entity.id
_entity.type
_entity.pdbx_description
1 polymer ?
#
loop_
_entity_poly.entity_id
_entity_poly.type
_entity_poly.pdbx_seq_one_letter_code
_entity_poly.pdbx_strand_id
1 'polypeptide(L)'
;MTGYAVKHSIRAEDIRILRKKLKLTQKDFAKLVNVSQKTIERWESENRDITGPITTLVHILNEYPQIEENLRVPEKEYPIRLWYMFKREICTIIDVDERSRKVKIYNYTNNFIKKAFGRNEKPTFEEYEEFLESRCFPRQRDKIKLVLEDLNLPFYDPFMIIEKTEGRMAEDDFWIRIER
;
A
#
# COMPACT_ATOMS: atom_id res chain seq x y z
N MET A 1 24.25 30.38 -0.64
CA MET A 1 24.22 29.07 0.06
C MET A 1 22.83 28.86 0.60
N THR A 2 22.15 27.79 0.22
CA THR A 2 20.86 27.44 0.80
C THR A 2 21.11 26.72 2.12
N GLY A 3 20.70 27.32 3.23
CA GLY A 3 20.69 26.67 4.54
C GLY A 3 19.29 26.09 4.81
N TYR A 4 19.22 24.94 5.49
CA TYR A 4 17.97 24.34 5.92
C TYR A 4 17.92 24.32 7.45
N ALA A 5 16.77 24.68 8.03
CA ALA A 5 16.58 24.74 9.48
C ALA A 5 16.32 23.34 10.09
N VAL A 6 17.23 22.40 9.85
CA VAL A 6 17.16 21.02 10.38
C VAL A 6 18.45 20.72 11.13
N LYS A 7 18.36 20.07 12.29
CA LYS A 7 19.53 19.66 13.07
C LYS A 7 20.42 18.71 12.26
N HIS A 8 21.73 18.90 12.33
CA HIS A 8 22.70 18.01 11.67
C HIS A 8 22.81 16.63 12.33
N SER A 9 22.49 16.53 13.62
CA SER A 9 22.41 15.27 14.37
C SER A 9 21.23 15.25 15.34
N ILE A 10 20.86 14.04 15.75
CA ILE A 10 19.90 13.75 16.84
C ILE A 10 20.51 12.76 17.82
N ARG A 11 19.93 12.63 19.00
CA ARG A 11 20.36 11.71 20.07
C ARG A 11 19.39 10.55 20.23
N ALA A 12 19.83 9.53 20.97
CA ALA A 12 19.00 8.39 21.37
C ALA A 12 17.64 8.81 21.95
N GLU A 13 17.62 9.88 22.75
CA GLU A 13 16.39 10.36 23.37
C GLU A 13 15.37 10.92 22.37
N ASP A 14 15.82 11.60 21.31
CA ASP A 14 14.92 12.11 20.26
C ASP A 14 14.17 10.97 19.57
N ILE A 15 14.87 9.84 19.30
CA ILE A 15 14.28 8.63 18.73
C ILE A 15 13.27 8.01 19.69
N ARG A 16 13.65 7.85 20.97
CA ARG A 16 12.76 7.25 22.00
C ARG A 16 11.50 8.08 22.20
N ILE A 17 11.62 9.40 22.28
CA ILE A 17 10.50 10.33 22.45
C ILE A 17 9.55 10.21 21.25
N LEU A 18 10.07 10.32 20.03
CA LEU A 18 9.23 10.22 18.82
C LEU A 18 8.55 8.85 18.74
N ARG A 19 9.28 7.75 18.94
CA ARG A 19 8.72 6.40 18.87
C ARG A 19 7.61 6.20 19.90
N LYS A 20 7.79 6.67 21.14
CA LYS A 20 6.76 6.62 22.19
C LYS A 20 5.57 7.53 21.86
N LYS A 21 5.81 8.72 21.29
CA LYS A 21 4.76 9.64 20.80
C LYS A 21 3.88 8.96 19.75
N LEU A 22 4.49 8.22 18.82
CA LEU A 22 3.80 7.42 17.80
C LEU A 22 3.26 6.08 18.33
N LYS A 23 3.51 5.73 19.60
CA LYS A 23 3.09 4.47 20.24
C LYS A 23 3.62 3.21 19.52
N LEU A 24 4.81 3.28 18.95
CA LEU A 24 5.41 2.18 18.19
C LEU A 24 6.42 1.36 19.00
N THR A 25 6.50 0.07 18.68
CA THR A 25 7.62 -0.78 19.10
C THR A 25 8.89 -0.37 18.33
N GLN A 26 10.08 -0.78 18.81
CA GLN A 26 11.31 -0.55 18.04
C GLN A 26 11.25 -1.23 16.66
N LYS A 27 10.63 -2.41 16.59
CA LYS A 27 10.42 -3.15 15.35
C LYS A 27 9.52 -2.40 14.36
N ASP A 28 8.41 -1.83 14.83
CA ASP A 28 7.49 -1.13 13.93
C ASP A 28 8.01 0.25 13.53
N PHE A 29 8.69 0.95 14.43
CA PHE A 29 9.39 2.18 14.09
C PHE A 29 10.49 1.93 13.05
N ALA A 30 11.22 0.82 13.16
CA ALA A 30 12.22 0.42 12.17
C ALA A 30 11.61 0.22 10.77
N LYS A 31 10.43 -0.41 10.69
CA LYS A 31 9.69 -0.56 9.43
C LYS A 31 9.27 0.80 8.86
N LEU A 32 8.70 1.68 9.69
CA LEU A 32 8.25 3.01 9.28
C LEU A 32 9.39 3.83 8.64
N VAL A 33 10.57 3.81 9.27
CA VAL A 33 11.74 4.58 8.81
C VAL A 33 12.67 3.80 7.88
N ASN A 34 12.26 2.59 7.44
CA ASN A 34 12.99 1.72 6.51
C ASN A 34 14.43 1.38 6.92
N VAL A 35 14.63 1.01 8.17
CA VAL A 35 15.93 0.49 8.68
C VAL A 35 15.74 -0.85 9.39
N SER A 36 16.83 -1.54 9.70
CA SER A 36 16.75 -2.77 10.50
C SER A 36 16.40 -2.45 11.96
N GLN A 37 15.68 -3.36 12.63
CA GLN A 37 15.40 -3.25 14.06
C GLN A 37 16.69 -3.06 14.89
N LYS A 38 17.76 -3.78 14.54
CA LYS A 38 19.09 -3.64 15.16
C LYS A 38 19.64 -2.21 15.08
N THR A 39 19.32 -1.49 14.00
CA THR A 39 19.74 -0.07 13.85
C THR A 39 19.04 0.81 14.87
N ILE A 40 17.73 0.60 15.09
CA ILE A 40 16.97 1.33 16.13
C ILE A 40 17.46 0.97 17.52
N GLU A 41 17.67 -0.32 17.82
CA GLU A 41 18.22 -0.79 19.10
C GLU A 41 19.56 -0.13 19.41
N ARG A 42 20.46 -0.09 18.42
CA ARG A 42 21.76 0.59 18.52
C ARG A 42 21.60 2.08 18.76
N TRP A 43 20.78 2.77 17.96
CA TRP A 43 20.52 4.21 18.11
C TRP A 43 19.94 4.56 19.47
N GLU A 44 19.07 3.72 20.03
CA GLU A 44 18.47 3.95 21.33
C GLU A 44 19.34 3.49 22.50
N SER A 45 20.47 2.82 22.27
CA SER A 45 21.34 2.27 23.33
C SER A 45 22.69 2.98 23.40
N GLU A 46 23.24 3.41 22.26
CA GLU A 46 24.53 4.09 22.19
C GLU A 46 24.39 5.58 22.52
N ASN A 47 25.32 6.10 23.33
CA ASN A 47 25.43 7.53 23.59
C ASN A 47 26.25 8.24 22.51
N ARG A 48 25.77 8.22 21.26
CA ARG A 48 26.42 8.84 20.10
C ARG A 48 25.45 9.70 19.31
N ASP A 49 26.00 10.63 18.53
CA ASP A 49 25.22 11.41 17.58
C ASP A 49 24.76 10.52 16.40
N ILE A 50 23.48 10.62 16.08
CA ILE A 50 22.87 9.95 14.93
C ILE A 50 22.72 10.99 13.81
N THR A 51 23.25 10.68 12.63
CA THR A 51 23.32 11.60 11.48
C THR A 51 22.71 10.96 10.24
N GLY A 52 22.56 11.75 9.17
CA GLY A 52 22.02 11.31 7.87
C GLY A 52 20.53 11.60 7.70
N PRO A 53 19.87 11.01 6.68
CA PRO A 53 18.48 11.35 6.32
C PRO A 53 17.45 11.17 7.45
N ILE A 54 17.77 10.32 8.43
CA ILE A 54 16.92 10.10 9.60
C ILE A 54 16.72 11.37 10.44
N THR A 55 17.67 12.32 10.45
CA THR A 55 17.53 13.56 11.22
C THR A 55 16.38 14.40 10.68
N THR A 56 16.29 14.53 9.35
CA THR A 56 15.17 15.20 8.67
C THR A 56 13.87 14.43 8.83
N LEU A 57 13.89 13.09 8.69
CA LEU A 57 12.68 12.28 8.85
C LEU A 57 12.09 12.36 10.26
N VAL A 58 12.95 12.34 11.30
CA VAL A 58 12.54 12.51 12.70
C VAL A 58 11.97 13.89 12.93
N HIS A 59 12.53 14.93 12.31
CA HIS A 59 11.95 16.27 12.36
C HIS A 59 10.54 16.30 11.73
N ILE A 60 10.39 15.77 10.50
CA ILE A 60 9.10 15.71 9.80
C ILE A 60 8.05 14.93 10.60
N LEU A 61 8.39 13.75 11.12
CA LEU A 61 7.47 12.91 11.89
C LEU A 61 7.12 13.52 13.26
N ASN A 62 7.99 14.36 13.83
CA ASN A 62 7.66 15.10 15.05
C ASN A 62 6.61 16.19 14.77
N GLU A 63 6.74 16.93 13.67
CA GLU A 63 5.82 18.00 13.27
C GLU A 63 4.50 17.45 12.71
N TYR A 64 4.56 16.36 11.95
CA TYR A 64 3.42 15.75 11.26
C TYR A 64 3.26 14.26 11.63
N PRO A 65 2.93 13.93 12.89
CA PRO A 65 2.83 12.55 13.35
C PRO A 65 1.77 11.72 12.61
N GLN A 66 0.74 12.36 12.05
CA GLN A 66 -0.30 11.71 11.25
C GLN A 66 0.23 11.02 9.97
N ILE A 67 1.45 11.33 9.53
CA ILE A 67 2.10 10.62 8.42
C ILE A 67 2.21 9.12 8.71
N GLU A 68 2.45 8.74 9.97
CA GLU A 68 2.51 7.33 10.36
C GLU A 68 1.17 6.63 10.09
N GLU A 69 0.06 7.22 10.52
CA GLU A 69 -1.28 6.68 10.31
C GLU A 69 -1.61 6.60 8.81
N ASN A 70 -1.25 7.62 8.03
CA ASN A 70 -1.47 7.67 6.58
C ASN A 70 -0.69 6.60 5.81
N LEU A 71 0.47 6.18 6.31
CA LEU A 71 1.30 5.14 5.70
C LEU A 71 1.00 3.74 6.25
N ARG A 72 0.22 3.65 7.33
CA ARG A 72 -0.09 2.39 7.99
C ARG A 72 -0.99 1.54 7.09
N VAL A 73 -0.57 0.30 6.87
CA VAL A 73 -1.44 -0.74 6.31
C VAL A 73 -2.39 -1.20 7.42
N PRO A 74 -3.73 -1.12 7.22
CA PRO A 74 -4.69 -1.60 8.20
C PRO A 74 -4.65 -3.12 8.32
N GLU A 75 -5.14 -3.64 9.43
CA GLU A 75 -5.43 -5.06 9.56
C GLU A 75 -6.43 -5.52 8.47
N LYS A 76 -6.34 -6.78 8.08
CA LYS A 76 -7.23 -7.37 7.08
C LYS A 76 -8.62 -7.54 7.68
N GLU A 77 -9.59 -6.79 7.16
CA GLU A 77 -10.96 -6.77 7.70
C GLU A 77 -11.84 -7.87 7.10
N TYR A 78 -11.66 -8.18 5.81
CA TYR A 78 -12.43 -9.20 5.09
C TYR A 78 -11.53 -10.32 4.54
N PRO A 79 -12.10 -11.50 4.21
CA PRO A 79 -11.31 -12.68 3.86
C PRO A 79 -10.37 -12.50 2.66
N ILE A 80 -10.74 -11.67 1.69
CA ILE A 80 -9.93 -11.43 0.50
C ILE A 80 -9.39 -10.01 0.55
N ARG A 81 -8.08 -9.84 0.34
CA ARG A 81 -7.43 -8.54 0.19
C ARG A 81 -6.76 -8.44 -1.18
N LEU A 82 -7.12 -7.40 -1.92
CA LEU A 82 -6.50 -7.06 -3.20
C LEU A 82 -5.61 -5.84 -2.99
N TRP A 83 -4.36 -5.95 -3.41
CA TRP A 83 -3.41 -4.86 -3.44
C TRP A 83 -3.35 -4.33 -4.85
N TYR A 84 -3.97 -3.18 -5.11
CA TYR A 84 -3.86 -2.48 -6.39
C TYR A 84 -2.59 -1.64 -6.41
N MET A 85 -1.70 -1.99 -7.33
CA MET A 85 -0.32 -1.52 -7.39
C MET A 85 -0.08 -0.74 -8.67
N PHE A 86 0.75 0.30 -8.60
CA PHE A 86 1.34 0.96 -9.76
C PHE A 86 2.85 0.80 -9.69
N LYS A 87 3.45 0.04 -10.61
CA LYS A 87 4.86 -0.38 -10.49
C LYS A 87 5.13 -1.05 -9.14
N ARG A 88 5.84 -0.35 -8.23
CA ARG A 88 6.20 -0.82 -6.89
C ARG A 88 5.44 -0.10 -5.76
N GLU A 89 4.56 0.82 -6.10
CA GLU A 89 3.80 1.63 -5.15
C GLU A 89 2.42 1.01 -4.91
N ILE A 90 2.02 0.94 -3.64
CA ILE A 90 0.64 0.59 -3.27
C ILE A 90 -0.23 1.81 -3.59
N CYS A 91 -1.28 1.62 -4.37
CA CYS A 91 -2.24 2.68 -4.68
C CYS A 91 -3.50 2.55 -3.83
N THR A 92 -4.12 1.37 -3.85
CA THR A 92 -5.34 1.08 -3.10
C THR A 92 -5.28 -0.34 -2.54
N ILE A 93 -5.61 -0.50 -1.27
CA ILE A 93 -5.93 -1.80 -0.67
C ILE A 93 -7.45 -1.95 -0.70
N ILE A 94 -7.92 -3.12 -1.11
CA ILE A 94 -9.34 -3.45 -1.24
C ILE A 94 -9.58 -4.74 -0.45
N ASP A 95 -10.28 -4.62 0.67
CA ASP A 95 -10.76 -5.78 1.43
C ASP A 95 -12.17 -6.13 0.95
N VAL A 96 -12.43 -7.41 0.72
CA VAL A 96 -13.67 -7.91 0.12
C VAL A 96 -14.18 -9.14 0.86
N ASP A 97 -15.47 -9.13 1.16
CA ASP A 97 -16.25 -10.31 1.56
C ASP A 97 -17.32 -10.57 0.51
N GLU A 98 -17.09 -11.58 -0.33
CA GLU A 98 -17.99 -11.95 -1.41
C GLU A 98 -19.33 -12.48 -0.91
N ARG A 99 -19.35 -13.18 0.25
CA ARG A 99 -20.58 -13.77 0.78
C ARG A 99 -21.53 -12.72 1.30
N SER A 100 -20.99 -11.71 2.01
CA SER A 100 -21.80 -10.61 2.54
C SER A 100 -21.91 -9.42 1.59
N ARG A 101 -21.30 -9.51 0.38
CA ARG A 101 -21.20 -8.43 -0.62
C ARG A 101 -20.71 -7.11 -0.01
N LYS A 102 -19.61 -7.17 0.74
CA LYS A 102 -18.99 -5.99 1.35
C LYS A 102 -17.62 -5.73 0.76
N VAL A 103 -17.32 -4.45 0.57
CA VAL A 103 -16.02 -3.96 0.13
C VAL A 103 -15.59 -2.78 1.00
N LYS A 104 -14.31 -2.72 1.32
CA LYS A 104 -13.70 -1.60 2.03
C LYS A 104 -12.36 -1.28 1.39
N ILE A 105 -12.08 0.02 1.25
CA ILE A 105 -10.86 0.46 0.58
C ILE A 105 -10.01 1.39 1.43
N TYR A 106 -8.72 1.40 1.13
CA TYR A 106 -7.74 2.28 1.74
C TYR A 106 -6.80 2.80 0.64
N ASN A 107 -6.79 4.11 0.42
CA ASN A 107 -6.01 4.74 -0.65
C ASN A 107 -4.70 5.33 -0.12
N TYR A 108 -3.59 5.06 -0.80
CA TYR A 108 -2.23 5.48 -0.43
C TYR A 108 -1.61 6.49 -1.41
N THR A 109 -2.43 7.04 -2.31
CA THR A 109 -2.02 8.06 -3.27
C THR A 109 -3.06 9.17 -3.38
N ASN A 110 -2.59 10.40 -3.55
CA ASN A 110 -3.45 11.56 -3.80
C ASN A 110 -3.82 11.69 -5.29
N ASN A 111 -3.18 10.93 -6.18
CA ASN A 111 -3.51 10.96 -7.61
C ASN A 111 -4.74 10.10 -7.88
N PHE A 112 -5.86 10.73 -8.24
CA PHE A 112 -7.12 10.05 -8.55
C PHE A 112 -7.00 9.02 -9.68
N ILE A 113 -6.11 9.23 -10.65
CA ILE A 113 -5.91 8.29 -11.77
C ILE A 113 -5.30 6.97 -11.28
N LYS A 114 -4.52 7.03 -10.19
CA LYS A 114 -3.87 5.84 -9.61
C LYS A 114 -4.77 5.10 -8.62
N LYS A 115 -5.85 5.70 -8.13
CA LYS A 115 -6.78 5.03 -7.20
C LYS A 115 -7.66 4.04 -7.96
N ALA A 116 -7.92 2.87 -7.39
CA ALA A 116 -8.78 1.85 -8.02
C ALA A 116 -10.18 2.38 -8.36
N PHE A 117 -10.74 3.23 -7.50
CA PHE A 117 -12.11 3.78 -7.63
C PHE A 117 -12.12 5.31 -7.84
N GLY A 118 -11.00 5.88 -8.29
CA GLY A 118 -10.90 7.33 -8.55
C GLY A 118 -11.23 8.18 -7.32
N ARG A 119 -12.31 8.97 -7.40
CA ARG A 119 -12.79 9.84 -6.30
C ARG A 119 -13.73 9.13 -5.32
N ASN A 120 -14.22 7.93 -5.65
CA ASN A 120 -15.10 7.19 -4.77
C ASN A 120 -14.31 6.53 -3.64
N GLU A 121 -14.60 6.93 -2.40
CA GLU A 121 -13.93 6.43 -1.20
C GLU A 121 -14.69 5.29 -0.50
N LYS A 122 -15.93 5.01 -0.94
CA LYS A 122 -16.81 3.99 -0.37
C LYS A 122 -17.53 3.25 -1.49
N PRO A 123 -16.80 2.48 -2.32
CA PRO A 123 -17.40 1.76 -3.43
C PRO A 123 -18.44 0.77 -2.94
N THR A 124 -19.47 0.53 -3.73
CA THR A 124 -20.38 -0.59 -3.53
C THR A 124 -19.75 -1.89 -4.03
N PHE A 125 -20.36 -3.03 -3.72
CA PHE A 125 -19.88 -4.30 -4.24
C PHE A 125 -20.01 -4.40 -5.76
N GLU A 126 -21.04 -3.78 -6.34
CA GLU A 126 -21.23 -3.70 -7.79
C GLU A 126 -20.10 -2.90 -8.46
N GLU A 127 -19.71 -1.76 -7.88
CA GLU A 127 -18.56 -0.98 -8.37
C GLU A 127 -17.24 -1.76 -8.26
N TYR A 128 -17.11 -2.62 -7.24
CA TYR A 128 -15.99 -3.56 -7.14
C TYR A 128 -16.01 -4.61 -8.27
N GLU A 129 -17.18 -5.19 -8.58
CA GLU A 129 -17.33 -6.13 -9.70
C GLU A 129 -16.98 -5.44 -11.04
N GLU A 130 -17.43 -4.20 -11.24
CA GLU A 130 -17.05 -3.36 -12.40
C GLU A 130 -15.55 -3.07 -12.44
N PHE A 131 -14.92 -2.80 -11.30
CA PHE A 131 -13.47 -2.62 -11.21
C PHE A 131 -12.72 -3.89 -11.64
N LEU A 132 -13.10 -5.08 -11.16
CA LEU A 132 -12.47 -6.32 -11.61
C LEU A 132 -12.63 -6.52 -13.12
N GLU A 133 -13.84 -6.27 -13.64
CA GLU A 133 -14.13 -6.36 -15.08
C GLU A 133 -13.22 -5.41 -15.88
N SER A 134 -12.99 -4.19 -15.39
CA SER A 134 -12.10 -3.21 -16.03
C SER A 134 -10.63 -3.65 -16.11
N ARG A 135 -10.23 -4.62 -15.29
CA ARG A 135 -8.88 -5.22 -15.25
C ARG A 135 -8.80 -6.54 -16.02
N CYS A 136 -9.81 -6.84 -16.82
CA CYS A 136 -9.89 -8.02 -17.69
C CYS A 136 -9.99 -7.61 -19.16
N PHE A 137 -9.72 -8.55 -20.06
CA PHE A 137 -9.98 -8.35 -21.49
C PHE A 137 -11.49 -8.34 -21.77
N PRO A 138 -12.00 -7.59 -22.76
CA PRO A 138 -13.46 -7.44 -22.95
C PRO A 138 -14.21 -8.76 -23.18
N ARG A 139 -15.41 -8.90 -22.60
CA ARG A 139 -16.27 -10.08 -22.78
C ARG A 139 -16.65 -10.36 -24.23
N GLN A 140 -16.77 -9.32 -25.05
CA GLN A 140 -17.10 -9.43 -26.48
C GLN A 140 -15.87 -9.61 -27.38
N ARG A 141 -14.67 -9.83 -26.80
CA ARG A 141 -13.45 -10.02 -27.57
C ARG A 141 -13.58 -11.21 -28.52
N ASP A 142 -13.15 -11.03 -29.76
CA ASP A 142 -13.05 -12.14 -30.72
C ASP A 142 -12.13 -13.25 -30.17
N LYS A 143 -12.50 -14.51 -30.42
CA LYS A 143 -11.77 -15.70 -29.96
C LYS A 143 -11.59 -15.79 -28.44
N ILE A 144 -12.52 -15.26 -27.65
CA ILE A 144 -12.51 -15.37 -26.18
C ILE A 144 -12.29 -16.79 -25.65
N LYS A 145 -12.85 -17.82 -26.32
CA LYS A 145 -12.66 -19.23 -25.92
C LYS A 145 -11.20 -19.65 -25.93
N LEU A 146 -10.44 -19.26 -26.96
CA LEU A 146 -9.01 -19.57 -27.05
C LEU A 146 -8.22 -18.88 -25.92
N VAL A 147 -8.55 -17.62 -25.62
CA VAL A 147 -7.90 -16.88 -24.51
C VAL A 147 -8.18 -17.56 -23.17
N LEU A 148 -9.41 -18.00 -22.92
CA LEU A 148 -9.76 -18.72 -21.70
C LEU A 148 -9.07 -20.08 -21.62
N GLU A 149 -8.97 -20.81 -22.73
CA GLU A 149 -8.21 -22.07 -22.82
C GLU A 149 -6.72 -21.85 -22.51
N ASP A 150 -6.09 -20.81 -23.05
CA ASP A 150 -4.69 -20.46 -22.77
C ASP A 150 -4.46 -20.10 -21.28
N LEU A 151 -5.44 -19.47 -20.64
CA LEU A 151 -5.42 -19.18 -19.20
C LEU A 151 -5.82 -20.37 -18.32
N ASN A 152 -6.23 -21.49 -18.94
CA ASN A 152 -6.78 -22.67 -18.30
C ASN A 152 -8.01 -22.33 -17.41
N LEU A 153 -8.95 -21.59 -17.97
CA LEU A 153 -10.19 -21.15 -17.32
C LEU A 153 -11.43 -21.75 -18.02
N PRO A 154 -12.39 -22.31 -17.26
CA PRO A 154 -13.57 -22.97 -17.84
C PRO A 154 -14.61 -21.99 -18.38
N PHE A 155 -14.63 -20.76 -17.88
CA PHE A 155 -15.53 -19.69 -18.29
C PHE A 155 -14.93 -18.34 -17.93
N TYR A 156 -15.54 -17.27 -18.45
CA TYR A 156 -15.12 -15.91 -18.14
C TYR A 156 -15.59 -15.52 -16.73
N ASP A 157 -14.62 -15.42 -15.82
CA ASP A 157 -14.80 -14.92 -14.46
C ASP A 157 -13.71 -13.88 -14.16
N PRO A 158 -14.05 -12.60 -13.88
CA PRO A 158 -13.07 -11.55 -13.68
C PRO A 158 -12.07 -11.85 -12.57
N PHE A 159 -12.52 -12.45 -11.46
CA PHE A 159 -11.65 -12.77 -10.34
C PHE A 159 -10.62 -13.83 -10.75
N MET A 160 -11.06 -14.94 -11.35
CA MET A 160 -10.16 -15.98 -11.85
C MET A 160 -9.20 -15.47 -12.93
N ILE A 161 -9.66 -14.58 -13.81
CA ILE A 161 -8.80 -13.94 -14.82
C ILE A 161 -7.71 -13.11 -14.15
N ILE A 162 -8.06 -12.32 -13.14
CA ILE A 162 -7.08 -11.53 -12.38
C ILE A 162 -6.12 -12.43 -11.61
N GLU A 163 -6.57 -13.56 -11.07
CA GLU A 163 -5.66 -14.54 -10.45
C GLU A 163 -4.60 -15.07 -11.43
N LYS A 164 -4.93 -15.21 -12.72
CA LYS A 164 -4.01 -15.69 -13.75
C LYS A 164 -3.12 -14.59 -14.33
N THR A 165 -3.65 -13.37 -14.42
CA THR A 165 -3.02 -12.27 -15.18
C THR A 165 -2.47 -11.15 -14.29
N GLU A 166 -2.71 -11.23 -12.99
CA GLU A 166 -2.52 -10.15 -12.02
C GLU A 166 -3.29 -8.86 -12.41
N GLY A 167 -4.34 -8.99 -13.24
CA GLY A 167 -5.10 -7.85 -13.76
C GLY A 167 -4.23 -6.86 -14.54
N ARG A 168 -3.16 -7.32 -15.18
CA ARG A 168 -2.27 -6.51 -16.02
C ARG A 168 -2.92 -6.24 -17.37
N MET A 169 -2.89 -4.98 -17.80
CA MET A 169 -3.42 -4.57 -19.10
C MET A 169 -2.29 -4.08 -19.99
N ALA A 170 -2.46 -4.20 -21.30
CA ALA A 170 -1.55 -3.58 -22.24
C ALA A 170 -1.57 -2.06 -22.03
N GLU A 171 -0.42 -1.41 -22.17
CA GLU A 171 -0.28 0.05 -22.11
C GLU A 171 -0.42 0.70 -20.72
N ASP A 172 -0.54 -0.10 -19.64
CA ASP A 172 -0.41 0.42 -18.27
C ASP A 172 0.54 -0.38 -17.36
N ASP A 173 0.96 0.26 -16.27
CA ASP A 173 1.87 -0.30 -15.26
C ASP A 173 1.10 -0.79 -14.00
N PHE A 174 -0.21 -0.96 -14.09
CA PHE A 174 -1.05 -1.38 -12.98
C PHE A 174 -1.15 -2.90 -12.89
N TRP A 175 -1.24 -3.39 -11.66
CA TRP A 175 -1.41 -4.81 -11.38
C TRP A 175 -2.03 -5.02 -10.00
N ILE A 176 -2.57 -6.22 -9.79
CA ILE A 176 -3.26 -6.63 -8.57
C ILE A 176 -2.55 -7.83 -7.98
N ARG A 177 -2.23 -7.74 -6.69
CA ARG A 177 -1.82 -8.91 -5.88
C ARG A 177 -2.96 -9.32 -4.98
N ILE A 178 -3.33 -10.60 -5.00
CA ILE A 178 -4.40 -11.15 -4.17
C ILE A 178 -3.81 -11.85 -2.94
N GLU A 179 -4.41 -11.60 -1.78
CA GLU A 179 -4.09 -12.21 -0.50
C GLU A 179 -5.36 -12.82 0.10
N ARG A 180 -5.37 -14.15 0.26
CA ARG A 180 -6.47 -14.93 0.84
C ARG A 180 -6.24 -15.18 2.33
#